data_AF-A0A661GHK4-F1
#
_entry.id   AF-A0A661GHK4-F1
#
_cell.length_a   1.000
_cell.length_b   1.000
_cell.length_c   1.000
_cell.angle_alpha   90.00
_cell.angle_beta   90.00
_cell.angle_gamma   90.00
#
_symmetry.space_group_name_H-M   'P 1'
#
loop_
_entity.id
_entity.type
_entity.pdbx_description
1 polymer ?
#
loop_
_entity_poly.entity_id
_entity_poly.type
_entity_poly.pdbx_seq_one_letter_code
_entity_poly.pdbx_strand_id
1 'polypeptide(L)'
;MSVTRFRFPFVEMPPEATQLRQEVREFLAEERANGGYTPMADCWAGGMSAEFSRKLGQRGWLGMTWDKKYGGHGRSFLERYVV
;
A
#
# COMPACT_ATOMS: atom_id res chain seq x y z
N MET A 1 -35.47 23.78 8.52
CA MET A 1 -34.69 23.52 7.29
C MET A 1 -34.17 22.10 7.35
N SER A 2 -34.59 21.23 6.42
CA SER A 2 -34.07 19.86 6.34
C SER A 2 -32.70 19.90 5.70
N VAL A 3 -31.67 19.45 6.41
CA VAL A 3 -30.32 19.31 5.85
C VAL A 3 -30.29 18.00 5.08
N THR A 4 -30.34 18.08 3.75
CA THR A 4 -30.10 16.91 2.90
C THR A 4 -28.67 16.43 3.14
N ARG A 5 -28.53 15.26 3.76
CA ARG A 5 -27.24 14.66 4.06
C ARG A 5 -26.80 13.83 2.86
N PHE A 6 -25.64 14.14 2.28
CA PHE A 6 -25.03 13.27 1.28
C PHE A 6 -24.78 11.89 1.89
N ARG A 7 -25.31 10.85 1.24
CA ARG A 7 -25.13 9.46 1.66
C ARG A 7 -24.28 8.78 0.60
N PHE A 8 -22.99 8.64 0.89
CA PHE A 8 -22.09 7.91 0.01
C PHE A 8 -22.38 6.41 0.14
N PRO A 9 -22.47 5.67 -0.98
CA PRO A 9 -22.66 4.23 -0.92
C PRO A 9 -21.46 3.58 -0.26
N PHE A 10 -21.71 2.52 0.52
CA PHE A 10 -20.65 1.64 0.98
C PHE A 10 -20.07 0.93 -0.25
N VAL A 11 -18.76 0.99 -0.41
CA VAL A 11 -18.06 0.31 -1.50
C VAL A 11 -17.49 -0.98 -0.94
N GLU A 12 -17.93 -2.12 -1.49
CA GLU A 12 -17.28 -3.39 -1.24
C GLU A 12 -15.94 -3.42 -1.96
N MET A 13 -14.88 -3.78 -1.23
CA MET A 13 -13.55 -3.88 -1.80
C MET A 13 -13.47 -5.17 -2.66
N PRO A 14 -12.89 -5.11 -3.86
CA PRO A 14 -12.62 -6.32 -4.63
C PRO A 14 -11.77 -7.32 -3.84
N PRO A 15 -11.93 -8.64 -4.06
CA PRO A 15 -11.15 -9.66 -3.37
C PRO A 15 -9.64 -9.42 -3.46
N GLU A 16 -9.15 -8.97 -4.61
CA GLU A 16 -7.74 -8.70 -4.87
C GLU A 16 -7.21 -7.58 -3.96
N ALA A 17 -8.01 -6.54 -3.72
CA ALA A 17 -7.66 -5.45 -2.83
C ALA A 17 -7.66 -5.89 -1.36
N THR A 18 -8.56 -6.80 -0.98
CA THR A 18 -8.62 -7.34 0.38
C THR A 18 -7.44 -8.28 0.64
N GLN A 19 -7.10 -9.14 -0.31
CA GLN A 19 -5.95 -10.03 -0.25
C GLN A 19 -4.64 -9.24 -0.19
N LEU A 20 -4.46 -8.26 -1.07
CA LEU A 20 -3.28 -7.40 -1.07
C LEU A 20 -3.11 -6.66 0.26
N ARG A 21 -4.21 -6.17 0.85
CA ARG A 21 -4.17 -5.53 2.18
C ARG A 21 -3.65 -6.48 3.25
N GLN A 22 -4.05 -7.75 3.19
CA GLN A 22 -3.58 -8.76 4.14
C GLN A 22 -2.09 -9.02 3.96
N GLU A 23 -1.61 -9.19 2.73
CA GLU A 23 -0.19 -9.37 2.41
C GLU A 23 0.67 -8.19 2.90
N VAL A 24 0.22 -6.94 2.69
CA VAL A 24 0.91 -5.74 3.17
C VAL A 24 0.99 -5.74 4.70
N ARG A 25 -0.10 -6.08 5.40
CA ARG A 25 -0.12 -6.10 6.86
C ARG A 25 0.79 -7.18 7.44
N GLU A 26 0.80 -8.36 6.85
CA GLU A 26 1.69 -9.45 7.24
C GLU A 26 3.15 -9.04 7.05
N PHE A 27 3.50 -8.49 5.89
CA PHE A 27 4.85 -7.96 5.63
C PHE A 27 5.27 -6.89 6.65
N LEU A 28 4.41 -5.91 6.95
CA LEU A 28 4.73 -4.86 7.91
C LEU A 28 4.88 -5.43 9.33
N ALA A 29 4.08 -6.43 9.71
CA ALA A 29 4.22 -7.09 11.00
C ALA A 29 5.56 -7.84 11.11
N GLU A 30 5.93 -8.59 10.07
CA GLU A 30 7.21 -9.30 9.99
C GLU A 30 8.40 -8.34 10.03
N GLU A 31 8.38 -7.29 9.21
CA GLU A 31 9.48 -6.32 9.17
C GLU A 31 9.62 -5.58 10.50
N ARG A 32 8.51 -5.27 11.18
CA ARG A 32 8.57 -4.69 12.53
C ARG A 32 9.16 -5.66 13.54
N ALA A 33 8.77 -6.94 13.50
CA ALA A 33 9.29 -7.96 14.41
C ALA A 33 10.80 -8.21 14.19
N ASN A 34 11.25 -8.13 12.94
CA ASN A 34 12.65 -8.35 12.56
C ASN A 34 13.52 -7.09 12.61
N GLY A 35 12.97 -5.95 13.05
CA GLY A 35 13.70 -4.68 13.12
C GLY A 35 13.98 -4.03 11.75
N GLY A 36 13.28 -4.45 10.69
CA GLY A 36 13.39 -3.90 9.34
C GLY A 36 12.86 -2.47 9.21
N TYR A 37 11.95 -2.05 10.08
CA TYR A 37 11.62 -0.64 10.28
C TYR A 37 11.04 -0.38 11.68
N THR A 38 11.15 0.88 12.14
CA THR A 38 10.55 1.36 13.39
C THR A 38 9.52 2.43 13.06
N PRO A 39 8.22 2.23 13.39
CA PRO A 39 7.23 3.28 13.24
C PRO A 39 7.60 4.53 14.04
N MET A 40 7.62 5.69 13.39
CA MET A 40 7.88 6.97 14.03
C MET A 40 7.02 8.06 13.41
N ALA A 41 6.70 9.10 14.19
CA ALA A 41 6.06 10.29 13.66
C ALA A 41 7.10 11.07 12.84
N ASP A 42 7.02 10.97 11.52
CA ASP A 42 7.96 11.60 10.59
C ASP A 42 7.20 12.51 9.62
N CYS A 43 6.93 13.74 10.09
CA CYS A 43 6.17 14.73 9.34
C CYS A 43 6.88 15.29 8.11
N TRP A 44 8.14 14.91 7.89
CA TRP A 44 8.94 15.38 6.75
C TRP A 44 9.53 14.24 5.93
N ALA A 45 9.11 12.99 6.17
CA ALA A 45 9.62 11.79 5.49
C ALA A 45 11.16 11.69 5.49
N GLY A 46 11.80 12.14 6.57
CA GLY A 46 13.26 12.08 6.73
C GLY A 46 13.79 10.66 6.97
N GLY A 47 12.96 9.77 7.50
CA GLY A 47 13.24 8.36 7.67
C GLY A 47 13.19 7.63 6.33
N MET A 48 14.35 7.30 5.78
CA MET A 48 14.46 6.45 4.59
C MET A 48 15.27 5.19 4.87
N SER A 49 14.86 4.09 4.23
CA SER A 49 15.63 2.85 4.19
C SER A 49 15.67 2.32 2.77
N ALA A 50 16.87 2.33 2.16
CA ALA A 50 17.09 1.76 0.84
C ALA A 50 16.86 0.24 0.83
N GLU A 51 17.14 -0.44 1.95
CA GLU A 51 16.89 -1.86 2.10
C GLU A 51 15.39 -2.16 2.15
N PHE A 52 14.62 -1.42 2.95
CA PHE A 52 13.17 -1.57 3.01
C PHE A 52 12.54 -1.30 1.64
N SER A 53 13.00 -0.26 0.94
CA SER A 53 12.57 0.04 -0.44
C SER A 53 12.86 -1.11 -1.41
N ARG A 54 14.01 -1.78 -1.29
CA ARG A 54 14.32 -2.98 -2.08
C ARG A 54 13.35 -4.13 -1.78
N LYS A 55 12.98 -4.35 -0.52
CA LYS A 55 12.00 -5.39 -0.13
C LYS A 55 10.61 -5.12 -0.69
N LEU A 56 10.18 -3.86 -0.78
CA LEU A 56 8.95 -3.46 -1.48
C LEU A 56 9.06 -3.72 -2.98
N GLY A 57 10.20 -3.36 -3.59
CA GLY A 57 10.47 -3.61 -5.01
C GLY A 57 10.43 -5.10 -5.38
N GLN A 58 10.99 -5.97 -4.54
CA GLN A 58 10.94 -7.43 -4.71
C GLN A 58 9.52 -8.01 -4.70
N ARG A 59 8.59 -7.34 -4.02
CA ARG A 59 7.16 -7.70 -3.96
C ARG A 59 6.34 -7.10 -5.10
N GLY A 60 6.97 -6.29 -5.95
CA GLY A 60 6.31 -5.60 -7.04
C GLY A 60 5.39 -4.46 -6.59
N TRP A 61 5.64 -3.92 -5.40
CA TRP A 61 4.86 -2.85 -4.80
C TRP A 61 5.35 -1.45 -5.16
N LEU A 62 6.45 -1.36 -5.91
CA LEU A 62 6.89 -0.12 -6.55
C LEU A 62 6.46 -0.12 -8.01
N GLY A 63 6.04 1.04 -8.53
CA GLY A 63 5.60 1.17 -9.93
C GLY A 63 4.41 0.26 -10.28
N MET A 64 3.53 -0.04 -9.31
CA MET A 64 2.46 -1.04 -9.43
C MET A 64 1.62 -0.87 -10.68
N THR A 65 1.28 0.37 -11.04
CA THR A 65 0.41 0.71 -12.16
C THR A 65 1.16 0.89 -13.49
N TRP A 66 2.48 0.78 -13.49
CA TRP A 66 3.27 0.89 -14.72
C TRP A 66 3.12 -0.37 -15.56
N ASP A 67 3.25 -0.21 -16.88
CA ASP A 67 3.24 -1.32 -17.81
C ASP A 67 4.44 -2.26 -17.55
N LYS A 68 4.23 -3.57 -17.74
CA LYS A 68 5.26 -4.60 -17.59
C LYS A 68 6.45 -4.37 -18.50
N LYS A 69 6.27 -3.77 -19.68
CA LYS A 69 7.38 -3.41 -20.59
C LYS A 69 8.37 -2.40 -20.00
N TYR A 70 7.97 -1.68 -18.96
CA TYR A 70 8.82 -0.75 -18.20
C TYR A 70 9.21 -1.29 -16.82
N GLY A 71 9.01 -2.59 -16.56
CA GLY A 71 9.28 -3.21 -15.27
C GLY A 71 8.19 -2.97 -14.21
N GLY A 72 7.02 -2.47 -14.62
CA GLY A 72 5.85 -2.36 -13.75
C GLY A 72 5.08 -3.67 -13.62
N HIS A 73 3.96 -3.61 -12.89
CA HIS A 73 3.15 -4.80 -12.59
C HIS A 73 1.78 -4.78 -13.25
N GLY A 74 1.39 -3.68 -13.90
CA GLY A 74 0.09 -3.51 -14.55
C GLY A 74 -1.09 -3.65 -13.60
N ARG A 75 -0.88 -3.42 -12.29
CA ARG A 75 -1.94 -3.46 -11.27
C ARG A 75 -2.85 -2.25 -11.37
N SER A 76 -4.05 -2.39 -10.83
CA SER A 76 -5.04 -1.31 -10.82
C SER A 76 -4.62 -0.13 -9.94
N PHE A 77 -5.20 1.05 -10.21
CA PHE A 77 -5.02 2.20 -9.32
C PHE A 77 -5.58 1.95 -7.92
N LEU A 78 -6.63 1.13 -7.79
CA LEU A 78 -7.18 0.78 -6.48
C LEU A 78 -6.19 -0.04 -5.66
N GLU A 79 -5.53 -1.03 -6.26
CA GLU A 79 -4.48 -1.79 -5.58
C GLU A 79 -3.31 -0.90 -5.15
N ARG A 80 -2.94 0.11 -5.95
CA ARG A 80 -1.91 1.10 -5.55
C ARG A 80 -2.32 1.91 -4.31
N TYR A 81 -3.61 2.14 -4.07
CA TYR A 81 -4.08 2.81 -2.86
C TYR A 81 -4.11 1.89 -1.62
N VAL A 82 -4.02 0.57 -1.81
CA VAL A 82 -3.99 -0.39 -0.71
C VAL A 82 -2.60 -0.46 -0.06
N VAL A 83 -1.53 -0.22 -0.85
CA VAL A 83 -0.12 -0.28 -0.44
C VAL A 83 0.39 1.11 -0.09
#